data_AF-V4Q7V1-F1
#
_entry.id   AF-V4Q7V1-F1
#
_cell.length_a   1.000
_cell.length_b   1.000
_cell.length_c   1.000
_cell.angle_alpha   90.00
_cell.angle_beta   90.00
_cell.angle_gamma   90.00
#
_symmetry.space_group_name_H-M   'P 1'
#
loop_
_entity.id
_entity.type
_entity.pdbx_description
1 polymer ?
#
loop_
_entity_poly.entity_id
_entity_poly.type
_entity_poly.pdbx_seq_one_letter_code
_entity_poly.pdbx_strand_id
1 'polypeptide(L)'
;MMQMAFKTPSKTGMTRSKPLQSKAGLQTRKPMQAQAGLTKKAAFSAKPPSPLDQIKAQKKALQAATIRALEKARREAAEQGVALSEWENEFIEGVSERVKTYGRAFADPDKGAMNGTLSMRQGQKLKEIRKKVQAKGAQNHDEPGEE
;
A
#
# COMPACT_ATOMS: atom_id res chain seq x y z
N MET A 1 -30.10 54.02 25.36
CA MET A 1 -30.16 52.54 25.28
C MET A 1 -30.08 52.16 23.81
N MET A 2 -28.92 51.65 23.37
CA MET A 2 -28.66 51.33 21.98
C MET A 2 -29.27 49.95 21.66
N GLN A 3 -30.23 49.89 20.74
CA GLN A 3 -30.80 48.61 20.29
C GLN A 3 -29.80 47.92 19.35
N MET A 4 -29.24 46.81 19.81
CA MET A 4 -28.37 45.93 19.03
C MET A 4 -29.23 45.16 18.01
N ALA A 5 -29.11 45.51 16.73
CA ALA A 5 -29.75 44.78 15.63
C ALA A 5 -28.88 43.57 15.23
N PHE A 6 -29.30 42.37 15.61
CA PHE A 6 -28.73 41.11 15.16
C PHE A 6 -29.11 40.87 13.69
N LYS A 7 -28.12 40.97 12.79
CA LYS A 7 -28.25 40.64 11.36
C LYS A 7 -28.23 39.12 11.18
N THR A 8 -29.38 38.52 10.86
CA THR A 8 -29.46 37.15 10.33
C THR A 8 -29.11 37.13 8.84
N PRO A 9 -28.14 36.33 8.36
CA PRO A 9 -27.98 36.11 6.93
C PRO A 9 -29.07 35.16 6.42
N SER A 10 -29.95 35.70 5.57
CA SER A 10 -30.87 34.97 4.70
C SER A 10 -30.12 33.92 3.88
N LYS A 11 -30.55 32.67 3.97
CA LYS A 11 -30.11 31.54 3.16
C LYS A 11 -30.60 31.73 1.72
N THR A 12 -29.87 32.53 0.96
CA THR A 12 -30.12 32.77 -0.47
C THR A 12 -29.58 31.61 -1.31
N GLY A 13 -30.50 30.87 -1.93
CA GLY A 13 -30.26 30.24 -3.24
C GLY A 13 -29.45 28.95 -3.27
N MET A 14 -30.05 27.82 -2.90
CA MET A 14 -29.68 26.53 -3.49
C MET A 14 -30.07 26.57 -4.98
N THR A 15 -29.10 26.88 -5.84
CA THR A 15 -29.28 26.77 -7.28
C THR A 15 -29.46 25.29 -7.65
N ARG A 16 -30.57 24.99 -8.34
CA ARG A 16 -30.84 23.67 -8.91
C ARG A 16 -29.66 23.24 -9.78
N SER A 17 -29.05 22.13 -9.40
CA SER A 17 -28.03 21.43 -10.18
C SER A 17 -28.51 21.26 -11.61
N LYS A 18 -27.69 21.67 -12.58
CA LYS A 18 -27.88 21.35 -14.00
C LYS A 18 -27.95 19.83 -14.14
N PRO A 19 -28.91 19.25 -14.90
CA PRO A 19 -28.88 17.83 -15.18
C PRO A 19 -27.60 17.52 -15.98
N LEU A 20 -26.86 16.52 -15.54
CA LEU A 20 -25.71 15.97 -16.26
C LEU A 20 -26.22 15.47 -17.61
N GLN A 21 -26.00 16.27 -18.65
CA GLN A 21 -26.21 15.86 -20.03
C GLN A 21 -25.24 14.71 -20.29
N SER A 22 -25.78 13.49 -20.41
CA SER A 22 -25.05 12.29 -20.81
C SER A 22 -24.56 12.45 -22.25
N LYS A 23 -23.44 13.13 -22.42
CA LYS A 23 -22.74 13.23 -23.70
C LYS A 23 -21.69 12.12 -23.79
N ALA A 24 -21.63 11.55 -24.98
CA ALA A 24 -20.76 10.48 -25.46
C ALA A 24 -21.17 9.08 -24.98
N GLY A 25 -21.93 8.40 -25.85
CA GLY A 25 -22.15 6.97 -25.77
C GLY A 25 -20.82 6.26 -25.58
N LEU A 26 -20.82 5.30 -24.65
CA LEU A 26 -19.76 4.35 -24.43
C LEU A 26 -19.52 3.63 -25.76
N GLN A 27 -18.55 4.12 -26.55
CA GLN A 27 -18.14 3.44 -27.76
C GLN A 27 -17.69 2.06 -27.32
N THR A 28 -18.47 1.04 -27.68
CA THR A 28 -18.18 -0.36 -27.48
C THR A 28 -16.86 -0.64 -28.17
N ARG A 29 -15.75 -0.52 -27.43
CA ARG A 29 -14.45 -0.96 -27.93
C ARG A 29 -14.62 -2.44 -28.21
N LYS A 30 -14.35 -2.81 -29.46
CA LYS A 30 -14.35 -4.19 -29.98
C LYS A 30 -13.98 -5.17 -28.87
N PRO A 31 -14.74 -6.26 -28.63
CA PRO A 31 -14.29 -7.27 -27.69
C PRO A 31 -12.92 -7.73 -28.18
N MET A 32 -11.89 -7.59 -27.34
CA MET A 32 -10.61 -8.24 -27.59
C MET A 32 -10.92 -9.70 -27.87
N GLN A 33 -10.77 -10.12 -29.12
CA GLN A 33 -10.77 -11.53 -29.46
C GLN A 33 -9.62 -12.12 -28.66
N ALA A 34 -9.98 -12.84 -27.59
CA ALA A 34 -9.03 -13.59 -26.80
C ALA A 34 -8.34 -14.54 -27.77
N GLN A 35 -7.06 -14.27 -28.02
CA GLN A 35 -6.19 -15.15 -28.77
C GLN A 35 -6.30 -16.54 -28.14
N ALA A 36 -6.96 -17.43 -28.88
CA ALA A 36 -7.20 -18.80 -28.51
C ALA A 36 -5.86 -19.51 -28.47
N GLY A 37 -5.23 -19.51 -27.29
CA GLY A 37 -3.89 -20.09 -27.13
C GLY A 37 -3.48 -20.35 -25.69
N LEU A 38 -4.38 -20.21 -24.71
CA LEU A 38 -4.14 -20.73 -23.36
C LEU A 38 -5.15 -21.84 -23.10
N THR A 39 -4.60 -23.04 -22.97
CA THR A 39 -5.27 -24.30 -22.67
C THR A 39 -6.19 -24.14 -21.45
N LYS A 40 -7.48 -23.88 -21.71
CA LYS A 40 -8.56 -23.95 -20.71
C LYS A 40 -8.85 -25.41 -20.36
N LYS A 41 -7.89 -26.13 -19.80
CA LYS A 41 -8.07 -27.51 -19.35
C LYS A 41 -7.49 -27.74 -17.95
N ALA A 42 -7.79 -26.82 -17.02
CA ALA A 42 -7.56 -27.06 -15.58
C ALA A 42 -8.36 -26.15 -14.62
N ALA A 43 -9.24 -25.27 -15.09
CA ALA A 43 -9.77 -24.18 -14.25
C ALA A 43 -11.15 -24.41 -13.61
N PHE A 44 -11.77 -25.59 -13.75
CA PHE A 44 -13.16 -25.81 -13.31
C PHE A 44 -13.39 -27.02 -12.39
N SER A 45 -12.35 -27.70 -11.92
CA SER A 45 -12.51 -28.86 -11.02
C SER A 45 -12.06 -28.61 -9.57
N ALA A 46 -11.64 -27.39 -9.23
CA ALA A 46 -11.28 -27.06 -7.85
C ALA A 46 -12.52 -26.52 -7.12
N LYS A 47 -12.99 -27.29 -6.12
CA LYS A 47 -13.98 -26.81 -5.14
C LYS A 47 -13.50 -25.46 -4.58
N PRO A 48 -14.34 -24.41 -4.50
CA PRO A 48 -13.91 -23.11 -3.99
C PRO A 48 -13.23 -23.32 -2.64
N PRO A 49 -12.05 -22.69 -2.42
CA PRO A 49 -11.27 -22.90 -1.21
C PRO A 49 -12.17 -22.64 0.00
N SER A 50 -12.11 -23.52 1.00
CA SER A 50 -12.91 -23.35 2.20
C SER A 50 -12.58 -21.99 2.85
N PRO A 51 -13.48 -21.40 3.64
CA PRO A 51 -13.18 -20.14 4.36
C PRO A 51 -11.86 -20.22 5.16
N LEU A 52 -11.52 -21.38 5.71
CA LEU A 52 -10.27 -21.61 6.43
C LEU A 52 -9.03 -21.55 5.50
N ASP A 53 -9.14 -22.12 4.30
CA ASP A 53 -8.06 -22.08 3.32
C ASP A 53 -7.83 -20.66 2.78
N GLN A 54 -8.90 -19.89 2.62
CA GLN A 54 -8.82 -18.48 2.27
C GLN A 54 -8.11 -17.67 3.35
N ILE A 55 -8.42 -17.90 4.63
CA ILE A 55 -7.74 -17.23 5.75
C ILE A 55 -6.25 -17.58 5.78
N LYS A 56 -5.90 -18.86 5.60
CA LYS A 56 -4.50 -19.30 5.53
C LYS A 56 -3.76 -18.67 4.35
N ALA A 57 -4.39 -18.63 3.17
CA ALA A 57 -3.83 -18.00 1.98
C ALA A 57 -3.60 -16.50 2.19
N GLN A 58 -4.54 -15.79 2.81
CA GLN A 58 -4.40 -14.38 3.15
C GLN A 58 -3.24 -14.13 4.12
N LYS A 59 -3.11 -14.94 5.19
CA LYS A 59 -1.98 -14.84 6.13
C LYS A 59 -0.63 -15.05 5.44
N LYS A 60 -0.54 -16.07 4.59
CA LYS A 60 0.68 -16.35 3.79
C LYS A 60 0.99 -15.23 2.80
N ALA A 61 -0.03 -14.65 2.17
CA ALA A 61 0.14 -13.53 1.26
C ALA A 61 0.65 -12.29 2.00
N LEU A 62 0.12 -12.00 3.20
CA LEU A 62 0.59 -10.90 4.04
C LEU A 62 2.04 -11.13 4.50
N GLN A 63 2.39 -12.35 4.92
CA GLN A 63 3.76 -12.75 5.27
C GLN A 63 4.72 -12.48 4.11
N ALA A 64 4.40 -12.96 2.91
CA ALA A 64 5.21 -12.76 1.72
C ALA A 64 5.30 -11.28 1.32
N ALA A 65 4.20 -10.54 1.39
CA ALA A 65 4.18 -9.10 1.11
C ALA A 65 5.09 -8.32 2.08
N THR A 66 5.15 -8.75 3.34
CA THR A 66 5.99 -8.12 4.37
C THR A 66 7.46 -8.38 4.11
N ILE A 67 7.84 -9.61 3.81
CA ILE A 67 9.23 -9.96 3.46
C ILE A 67 9.66 -9.16 2.23
N ARG A 68 8.83 -9.13 1.18
CA ARG A 68 9.10 -8.31 -0.02
C ARG A 68 9.22 -6.84 0.31
N ALA A 69 8.42 -6.32 1.24
CA ALA A 69 8.49 -4.93 1.65
C ALA A 69 9.81 -4.59 2.38
N LEU A 70 10.32 -5.51 3.19
CA LEU A 70 11.60 -5.38 3.90
C LEU A 70 12.79 -5.48 2.93
N GLU A 71 12.78 -6.49 2.05
CA GLU A 71 13.79 -6.66 1.00
C GLU A 71 13.82 -5.46 0.05
N LYS A 72 12.64 -4.94 -0.31
CA LYS A 72 12.53 -3.74 -1.13
C LYS A 72 13.16 -2.51 -0.46
N ALA A 73 12.96 -2.32 0.84
CA ALA A 73 13.57 -1.20 1.55
C ALA A 73 15.11 -1.27 1.53
N ARG A 74 15.68 -2.47 1.72
CA ARG A 74 17.13 -2.71 1.59
C ARG A 74 17.62 -2.44 0.16
N ARG A 75 16.89 -2.94 -0.83
CA ARG A 75 17.24 -2.75 -2.25
C ARG A 75 17.18 -1.29 -2.67
N GLU A 76 16.12 -0.57 -2.31
CA GLU A 76 15.98 0.86 -2.62
C GLU A 76 17.11 1.67 -1.97
N ALA A 77 17.51 1.33 -0.74
CA ALA A 77 18.65 1.99 -0.10
C ALA A 77 19.95 1.78 -0.87
N ALA A 78 20.21 0.54 -1.32
CA ALA A 78 21.38 0.21 -2.12
C ALA A 78 21.38 0.90 -3.49
N GLU A 79 20.24 0.91 -4.19
CA GLU A 79 20.07 1.56 -5.50
C GLU A 79 20.28 3.08 -5.42
N GLN A 80 19.85 3.71 -4.33
CA GLN A 80 20.00 5.16 -4.12
C GLN A 80 21.33 5.55 -3.46
N GLY A 81 22.23 4.59 -3.22
CA GLY A 81 23.51 4.82 -2.54
C GLY A 81 23.37 5.30 -1.09
N VAL A 82 22.22 5.05 -0.45
CA VAL A 82 21.93 5.50 0.92
C VAL A 82 22.43 4.46 1.92
N ALA A 83 23.47 4.81 2.67
CA ALA A 83 23.94 4.00 3.79
C ALA A 83 22.86 3.91 4.88
N LEU A 84 22.25 2.73 5.02
CA LEU A 84 21.45 2.36 6.19
C LEU A 84 22.39 2.22 7.40
N SER A 85 21.91 2.62 8.58
CA SER A 85 22.71 2.37 9.79
C SER A 85 22.78 0.87 10.07
N GLU A 86 23.81 0.41 10.79
CA GLU A 86 23.95 -0.99 11.20
C GLU A 86 22.65 -1.54 11.82
N TRP A 87 22.10 -0.82 12.79
CA TRP A 87 20.83 -1.17 13.43
C TRP A 87 19.62 -1.24 12.48
N GLU A 88 19.62 -0.49 11.37
CA GLU A 88 18.53 -0.52 10.38
C GLU A 88 18.63 -1.79 9.51
N ASN A 89 19.85 -2.24 9.22
CA ASN A 89 20.08 -3.54 8.56
C ASN A 89 19.70 -4.69 9.49
N GLU A 90 20.20 -4.69 10.73
CA GLU A 90 19.84 -5.67 11.76
C GLU A 90 18.32 -5.73 11.98
N PHE A 91 17.65 -4.57 12.00
CA PHE A 91 16.20 -4.49 12.11
C PHE A 91 15.50 -5.20 10.94
N ILE A 92 15.91 -4.91 9.70
CA ILE A 92 15.32 -5.53 8.49
C ILE A 92 15.54 -7.04 8.52
N GLU A 93 16.76 -7.49 8.82
CA GLU A 93 17.12 -8.91 8.82
C GLU A 93 16.40 -9.68 9.93
N GLY A 94 16.47 -9.20 11.18
CA GLY A 94 15.83 -9.85 12.32
C GLY A 94 14.30 -9.88 12.24
N VAL A 95 13.68 -8.82 11.72
CA VAL A 95 12.23 -8.82 11.46
C VAL A 95 11.90 -9.79 10.33
N SER A 96 12.69 -9.84 9.26
CA SER A 96 12.46 -10.78 8.16
C SER A 96 12.54 -12.23 8.61
N GLU A 97 13.52 -12.57 9.44
CA GLU A 97 13.71 -13.92 9.99
C GLU A 97 12.54 -14.32 10.87
N ARG A 98 12.09 -13.43 11.76
CA ARG A 98 10.93 -13.70 12.62
C ARG A 98 9.64 -13.90 11.80
N VAL A 99 9.43 -13.09 10.77
CA VAL A 99 8.28 -13.27 9.86
C VAL A 99 8.37 -14.59 9.10
N LYS A 100 9.57 -15.03 8.69
CA LYS A 100 9.78 -16.34 8.04
C LYS A 100 9.47 -17.50 9.00
N THR A 101 9.97 -17.45 10.23
CA THR A 101 9.85 -18.53 11.22
C THR A 101 8.45 -18.63 11.81
N TYR A 102 7.83 -17.51 12.20
CA TYR A 102 6.59 -17.51 12.97
C TYR A 102 5.37 -16.99 12.18
N GLY A 103 5.56 -16.55 10.94
CA GLY A 103 4.52 -15.91 10.13
C GLY A 103 4.24 -14.46 10.53
N ARG A 104 4.71 -13.99 11.69
CA ARG A 104 4.57 -12.63 12.19
C ARG A 104 5.76 -12.21 13.05
N ALA A 105 6.09 -10.92 13.06
CA ALA A 105 7.21 -10.34 13.78
C ALA A 105 6.93 -10.00 15.25
N PHE A 106 5.69 -10.19 15.72
CA PHE A 106 5.24 -9.79 17.05
C PHE A 106 4.26 -10.83 17.62
N ALA A 107 4.31 -11.06 18.94
CA ALA A 107 3.49 -12.08 19.59
C ALA A 107 2.09 -11.58 19.95
N ASP A 108 1.98 -10.34 20.44
CA ASP A 108 0.74 -9.76 21.00
C ASP A 108 -0.15 -9.12 19.93
N PRO A 109 -1.39 -9.61 19.72
CA PRO A 109 -2.30 -9.05 18.71
C PRO A 109 -2.58 -7.56 18.89
N ASP A 110 -2.55 -7.03 20.12
CA ASP A 110 -2.80 -5.61 20.41
C ASP A 110 -1.67 -4.67 19.95
N LYS A 111 -0.50 -5.22 19.62
CA LYS A 111 0.64 -4.42 19.15
C LYS A 111 0.60 -4.16 17.64
N GLY A 112 -0.37 -4.71 16.92
CA GLY A 112 -0.48 -4.63 15.47
C GLY A 112 -1.90 -4.86 14.96
N ALA A 113 -2.05 -5.02 13.65
CA ALA A 113 -3.32 -5.45 13.10
C ALA A 113 -3.58 -6.92 13.47
N MET A 114 -4.85 -7.29 13.68
CA MET A 114 -5.25 -8.65 14.09
C MET A 114 -4.78 -9.77 13.13
N ASN A 115 -4.63 -9.44 11.85
CA ASN A 115 -4.05 -10.30 10.81
C ASN A 115 -2.69 -9.80 10.30
N GLY A 116 -2.16 -8.74 10.92
CA GLY A 116 -0.90 -8.12 10.53
C GLY A 116 0.31 -8.97 10.88
N THR A 117 1.37 -8.74 10.11
CA THR A 117 2.67 -9.40 10.26
C THR A 117 3.67 -8.55 11.03
N LEU A 118 3.51 -7.22 11.02
CA LEU A 118 4.34 -6.25 11.73
C LEU A 118 3.53 -5.57 12.83
N SER A 119 4.21 -5.23 13.92
CA SER A 119 3.64 -4.32 14.92
C SER A 119 3.52 -2.90 14.34
N MET A 120 2.68 -2.07 14.96
CA MET A 120 2.50 -0.67 14.57
C MET A 120 3.82 0.09 14.55
N ARG A 121 4.67 -0.12 15.57
CA ARG A 121 6.00 0.51 15.68
C ARG A 121 6.99 -0.02 14.65
N GLN A 122 7.00 -1.33 14.38
CA GLN A 122 7.83 -1.91 13.32
C GLN A 122 7.42 -1.36 11.95
N GLY A 123 6.12 -1.21 11.69
CA GLY A 123 5.61 -0.59 10.49
C GLY A 123 6.00 0.88 10.35
N GLN A 124 5.98 1.65 11.45
CA GLN A 124 6.48 3.04 11.47
C GLN A 124 7.97 3.09 11.15
N LYS A 125 8.78 2.24 11.77
CA LYS A 125 10.23 2.20 11.51
C LYS A 125 10.55 1.87 10.05
N LEU A 126 9.83 0.93 9.44
CA LEU A 126 9.99 0.61 8.02
C LEU A 126 9.65 1.81 7.12
N LYS A 127 8.62 2.59 7.47
CA LYS A 127 8.26 3.82 6.75
C LYS A 127 9.33 4.89 6.89
N GLU A 128 9.91 5.06 8.07
CA GLU A 128 11.01 6.00 8.30
C GLU A 128 12.24 5.63 7.46
N ILE A 129 12.62 4.35 7.40
CA ILE A 129 13.73 3.88 6.57
C ILE A 129 13.48 4.25 5.10
N ARG A 130 12.28 3.94 4.58
CA ARG A 130 11.93 4.29 3.20
C ARG A 130 11.92 5.80 2.96
N LYS A 131 11.40 6.59 3.89
CA LYS A 131 11.39 8.05 3.78
C LYS A 131 12.81 8.62 3.78
N LYS A 132 13.70 8.07 4.62
CA LYS A 132 15.13 8.42 4.63
C LYS A 132 15.78 8.10 3.29
N VAL A 133 15.52 6.92 2.74
CA VAL A 133 16.03 6.52 1.42
C VAL A 133 15.52 7.45 0.32
N GLN A 134 14.23 7.77 0.29
CA GLN A 134 13.66 8.70 -0.70
C GLN A 134 14.22 10.11 -0.57
N ALA A 135 14.34 10.63 0.66
CA ALA A 135 14.86 11.97 0.90
C ALA A 135 16.32 12.10 0.47
N LYS A 136 17.16 11.11 0.81
CA LYS A 136 18.58 11.12 0.43
C LYS A 136 18.81 10.75 -1.05
N GLY A 137 17.99 9.87 -1.62
CA GLY A 137 18.03 9.54 -3.04
C GLY A 137 17.68 10.75 -3.92
N ALA A 138 16.69 11.55 -3.51
CA ALA A 138 16.37 12.81 -4.19
C ALA A 138 17.55 13.80 -4.12
N GLN A 139 18.23 13.92 -2.98
CA GLN A 139 19.43 14.76 -2.87
C GLN A 139 20.57 14.27 -3.77
N ASN A 140 20.77 12.95 -3.88
CA ASN A 140 21.82 12.37 -4.71
C ASN A 140 21.55 12.50 -6.23
N HIS A 141 20.30 12.73 -6.64
CA HIS A 141 19.90 12.83 -8.06
C HIS A 141 19.68 14.28 -8.52
N ASP A 142 19.73 15.27 -7.61
CA ASP A 142 19.56 16.70 -7.92
C ASP A 142 20.89 17.45 -8.13
N GLU A 143 22.04 16.75 -8.09
CA GLU A 143 23.32 17.29 -8.55
C GLU A 143 23.34 17.21 -10.10
N PRO A 144 23.13 18.32 -10.85
CA PRO A 144 23.30 18.29 -12.29
C PRO A 144 24.77 18.01 -12.57
N GLY A 145 25.04 16.96 -13.35
CA GLY A 145 26.38 16.68 -13.83
C GLY A 145 26.94 17.92 -14.53
N GLU A 146 27.92 18.55 -13.90
CA GLU A 146 28.86 19.43 -14.59
C GLU A 146 29.77 18.54 -15.44
N GLU A 147 29.33 18.25 -16.67
CA GLU A 147 30.20 17.86 -17.79
C GLU A 147 30.44 19.07 -18.71
#